data_AF-A0A0S3CQP2-F1
#
_entry.id   AF-A0A0S3CQP2-F1
#
_cell.length_a   1.000
_cell.length_b   1.000
_cell.length_c   1.000
_cell.angle_alpha   90.00
_cell.angle_beta   90.00
_cell.angle_gamma   90.00
#
_symmetry.space_group_name_H-M   'P 1'
#
loop_
_entity.id
_entity.type
_entity.pdbx_description
1 polymer ?
#
loop_
_entity_poly.entity_id
_entity_poly.type
_entity_poly.pdbx_seq_one_letter_code
_entity_poly.pdbx_strand_id
1 'polypeptide(L)' 'VQPEVEIYPVQSGSLPQTDRLVCYVTGFYPAEIEVKWFKNGQEETERVVSTDVIQNGDWTYQVLVMLETT' A
#
# COMPACT_ATOMS: atom_id res chain seq x y z
N VAL A 1 15.71 -7.40 5.96
CA VAL A 1 15.36 -8.04 4.67
C VAL A 1 14.69 -6.98 3.80
N GLN A 2 14.96 -6.95 2.49
CA GLN A 2 14.37 -5.95 1.60
C GLN A 2 12.88 -6.26 1.36
N PRO A 3 12.01 -5.24 1.24
CA PRO A 3 10.59 -5.45 0.99
C PRO A 3 10.32 -6.02 -0.40
N GLU A 4 9.30 -6.86 -0.50
CA GLU A 4 8.61 -7.16 -1.75
C GLU A 4 7.42 -6.21 -1.89
N VAL A 5 7.18 -5.71 -3.10
CA VAL A 5 6.16 -4.70 -3.38
C VAL A 5 5.28 -5.15 -4.53
N GLU A 6 3.98 -5.15 -4.30
CA GLU A 6 2.97 -5.40 -5.33
C GLU A 6 1.93 -4.28 -5.34
N ILE A 7 1.59 -3.79 -6.53
CA ILE A 7 0.54 -2.79 -6.72
C ILE A 7 -0.60 -3.43 -7.49
N TYR A 8 -1.82 -3.36 -6.95
CA TYR A 8 -3.00 -3.88 -7.63
C TYR A 8 -4.23 -2.96 -7.47
N PRO A 9 -5.11 -2.93 -8.48
CA PRO A 9 -6.37 -2.21 -8.40
C PRO A 9 -7.37 -2.95 -7.50
N VAL A 10 -8.20 -2.19 -6.77
CA VAL A 10 -9.30 -2.72 -5.98
C VAL A 10 -10.60 -2.02 -6.40
N GLN A 11 -11.63 -2.83 -6.67
CA GLN A 11 -12.97 -2.34 -6.99
C GLN A 11 -13.72 -2.02 -5.70
N SER A 12 -14.29 -0.81 -5.63
CA SER A 12 -15.18 -0.41 -4.55
C SER A 12 -16.63 -0.58 -5.02
N GLY A 13 -17.27 -1.69 -4.69
CA GLY A 13 -18.68 -1.94 -5.01
C GLY A 13 -18.93 -2.70 -6.32
N SER A 14 -20.16 -2.63 -6.83
CA SER A 14 -20.65 -3.44 -7.97
C SER A 14 -20.43 -2.80 -9.36
N LEU A 15 -19.90 -1.58 -9.41
CA LEU A 15 -19.60 -0.89 -10.66
C LEU A 15 -18.17 -1.20 -11.13
N PRO A 16 -17.92 -1.32 -12.44
CA PRO A 16 -16.61 -1.69 -12.99
C PRO A 16 -15.54 -0.58 -12.88
N GLN A 17 -15.76 0.45 -12.06
CA GLN A 17 -14.82 1.54 -11.90
C GLN A 17 -13.75 1.18 -10.86
N THR A 18 -12.48 1.31 -11.26
CA THR A 18 -11.35 1.16 -10.34
C THR A 18 -11.17 2.48 -9.61
N ASP A 19 -11.63 2.52 -8.37
CA ASP A 19 -11.59 3.73 -7.55
C ASP A 19 -10.45 3.70 -6.51
N ARG A 20 -9.71 2.58 -6.44
CA ARG A 20 -8.62 2.40 -5.47
C ARG A 20 -7.45 1.61 -6.05
N LEU A 21 -6.24 2.01 -5.66
CA LEU A 21 -5.01 1.22 -5.81
C LEU A 21 -4.51 0.82 -4.43
N VAL A 22 -3.96 -0.38 -4.31
CA VAL A 22 -3.31 -0.87 -3.10
C VAL A 22 -1.86 -1.15 -3.41
N CYS A 23 -0.97 -0.61 -2.57
CA CYS A 23 0.43 -0.99 -2.50
C CYS A 23 0.58 -1.95 -1.33
N TYR A 24 0.77 -3.24 -1.62
CA TYR A 24 1.08 -4.27 -0.63
C TYR A 24 2.59 -4.40 -0.52
N VAL A 25 3.11 -4.15 0.68
CA VAL A 25 4.54 -4.25 0.99
C VAL A 25 4.72 -5.30 2.06
N THR A 26 5.58 -6.31 1.82
CA THR A 26 5.74 -7.45 2.73
C THR A 26 7.18 -7.96 2.75
N GLY A 27 7.49 -8.90 3.66
CA GLY A 27 8.80 -9.55 3.77
C GLY A 27 9.92 -8.66 4.31
N PHE A 28 9.60 -7.47 4.84
CA PHE A 28 10.61 -6.51 5.29
C PHE A 28 10.98 -6.68 6.76
N TYR A 29 12.21 -6.29 7.10
CA TYR A 29 12.73 -6.19 8.46
C TYR A 29 13.91 -5.19 8.47
N PRO A 30 14.00 -4.24 9.42
CA PRO A 30 13.17 -4.07 10.63
C PRO A 30 11.77 -3.51 10.35
N ALA A 31 10.99 -3.20 11.40
CA ALA A 31 9.58 -2.80 11.27
C ALA A 31 9.38 -1.39 10.67
N GLU A 32 10.40 -0.54 10.74
CA GLU A 32 10.36 0.83 10.25
C GLU A 32 10.31 0.86 8.72
N ILE A 33 9.26 1.48 8.17
CA ILE A 33 9.07 1.65 6.73
C ILE A 33 8.36 2.97 6.42
N GLU A 34 8.67 3.56 5.27
CA GLU A 34 7.94 4.68 4.69
C GLU A 34 7.49 4.30 3.27
N VAL A 35 6.21 4.50 2.97
CA VAL A 35 5.62 4.23 1.66
C VAL A 35 4.89 5.48 1.20
N LYS A 36 5.22 5.96 0.00
CA LYS A 36 4.65 7.20 -0.57
C LYS A 36 4.03 6.91 -1.92
N TRP A 37 2.86 7.49 -2.15
CA TRP A 37 2.24 7.49 -3.46
C TRP A 37 2.67 8.73 -4.25
N PHE A 38 2.94 8.53 -5.54
CA PHE A 38 3.23 9.61 -6.46
C PHE A 38 2.31 9.51 -7.68
N LYS A 39 1.64 10.60 -8.02
CA LYS A 39 0.86 10.75 -9.24
C LYS A 39 1.58 11.76 -10.14
N ASN A 40 2.04 11.31 -11.30
CA ASN A 40 2.76 12.16 -12.26
C ASN A 40 3.97 12.90 -11.65
N GLY A 41 4.66 12.27 -10.68
CA GLY A 41 5.81 12.84 -10.00
C GLY A 41 5.49 13.77 -8.83
N GLN A 42 4.22 14.00 -8.51
CA GLN A 42 3.78 14.73 -7.33
C GLN A 42 3.33 13.76 -6.23
N GLU A 43 3.78 13.98 -4.99
CA GLU A 43 3.39 13.17 -3.84
C GLU A 43 1.90 13.36 -3.54
N GLU A 44 1.19 12.24 -3.41
CA GLU A 44 -0.22 12.19 -3.02
C GLU A 44 -0.30 11.84 -1.53
N THR A 45 -0.95 12.68 -0.74
CA THR A 45 -1.12 12.46 0.72
C THR A 45 -2.58 12.52 1.14
N GLU A 46 -3.39 13.36 0.48
CA GLU A 46 -4.79 13.60 0.85
C GLU A 46 -5.69 12.36 0.71
N ARG A 47 -5.37 11.48 -0.26
CA ARG A 47 -6.17 10.30 -0.60
C ARG A 47 -5.48 8.99 -0.24
N VAL A 48 -4.47 9.06 0.63
CA VAL A 48 -3.66 7.91 1.03
C VAL A 48 -4.06 7.44 2.42
N VAL A 49 -4.30 6.13 2.55
CA VAL A 49 -4.61 5.48 3.83
C VAL A 49 -3.69 4.27 4.00
N SER A 50 -3.00 4.20 5.13
CA SER A 50 -2.14 3.06 5.49
C SER A 50 -2.77 2.22 6.61
N THR A 51 -2.55 0.91 6.57
CA THR A 51 -2.72 0.07 7.76
C THR A 51 -1.58 0.30 8.73
N ASP A 52 -1.74 -0.20 9.96
CA ASP A 52 -0.60 -0.42 10.85
C ASP A 52 0.37 -1.45 10.22
N VAL A 53 1.61 -1.44 10.70
CA VAL A 53 2.61 -2.48 10.36
C VAL A 53 2.22 -3.77 11.09
N ILE A 54 2.04 -4.85 10.33
CA ILE A 54 1.61 -6.16 10.83
C ILE A 54 2.78 -7.14 10.75
N GLN A 55 2.94 -8.00 11.77
CA GLN A 55 3.97 -9.04 11.78
C GLN A 55 3.49 -10.30 11.02
N ASN A 56 4.36 -10.87 10.18
CA ASN A 56 4.04 -12.04 9.35
C ASN A 56 4.19 -13.40 10.07
N GLY A 57 4.81 -13.43 11.26
CA GLY A 57 5.07 -14.66 12.02
C GLY A 57 6.36 -15.39 11.65
N ASP A 58 7.11 -14.88 10.67
CA ASP A 58 8.42 -15.36 10.22
C ASP A 58 9.55 -14.35 10.50
N TRP A 59 9.32 -13.45 11.47
CA TRP A 59 10.17 -12.31 11.81
C TRP A 59 10.18 -11.17 10.79
N THR A 60 9.36 -11.21 9.75
CA THR A 60 9.16 -10.08 8.83
C THR A 60 7.84 -9.36 9.10
N TYR A 61 7.65 -8.24 8.42
CA TYR A 61 6.50 -7.36 8.54
C TYR A 61 5.83 -7.09 7.18
N GLN A 62 4.60 -6.60 7.25
CA GLN A 62 3.82 -6.16 6.10
C GLN A 62 3.03 -4.87 6.40
N VAL A 63 2.70 -4.12 5.35
CA VAL A 63 1.83 -2.93 5.40
C VAL A 63 1.07 -2.80 4.08
N LEU A 64 -0.19 -2.34 4.15
CA LEU A 64 -0.99 -2.02 2.97
C LEU A 64 -1.21 -0.50 2.91
N VAL A 65 -0.88 0.12 1.78
CA VAL A 65 -1.05 1.56 1.56
C VAL A 65 -1.95 1.80 0.36
N MET A 66 -3.15 2.29 0.63
CA MET A 66 -4.22 2.49 -0.33
C MET A 66 -4.24 3.93 -0.86
N LEU A 67 -4.50 4.11 -2.15
CA LEU A 67 -4.72 5.39 -2.81
C LEU A 67 -6.12 5.40 -3.45
N GLU A 68 -6.95 6.39 -3.12
CA GLU A 68 -8.24 6.58 -3.80
C GLU A 68 -8.09 7.35 -5.12
N THR A 69 -8.46 6.71 -6.23
CA THR A 69 -8.34 7.21 -7.60
C THR A 69 -9.69 7.64 -8.16
N THR A 70 -10.35 8.60 -7.49
CA THR A 70 -11.52 9.31 -8.03
C THR A 70 -11.14 10.33 -9.08
#